data_AF-A0A918QYV8-F1
#
_entry.id   AF-A0A918QYV8-F1
#
_cell.length_a   1.000
_cell.length_b   1.000
_cell.length_c   1.000
_cell.angle_alpha   90.00
_cell.angle_beta   90.00
_cell.angle_gamma   90.00
#
_symmetry.space_group_name_H-M   'P 1'
#
loop_
_entity.id
_entity.type
_entity.pdbx_description
1 polymer ?
#
loop_
_entity_poly.entity_id
_entity_poly.type
_entity_poly.pdbx_seq_one_letter_code
_entity_poly.pdbx_strand_id
1 'polypeptide(L)'
;MTTHEALDEKTLRTADLLSLPPTIDVELAGRAFGIGRDSAYKLVRAGEFPCKVIRAGRKYRVVTADLRRVLTVPDPTTPQGNAA
;
A
#
# COMPACT_ATOMS: atom_id res chain seq x y z
N MET A 1 -11.26 -4.20 -27.49
CA MET A 1 -11.68 -3.17 -26.51
C MET A 1 -10.98 -3.53 -25.21
N THR A 2 -9.86 -2.83 -24.98
CA THR A 2 -8.84 -2.92 -23.91
C THR A 2 -8.60 -4.29 -23.26
N THR A 3 -7.65 -5.00 -23.85
CA THR A 3 -6.89 -6.14 -23.34
C THR A 3 -6.58 -6.01 -21.84
N HIS A 4 -7.26 -6.84 -21.04
CA HIS A 4 -6.86 -7.21 -19.69
C HIS A 4 -5.78 -8.29 -19.83
N GLU A 5 -4.51 -7.92 -19.87
CA GLU A 5 -3.41 -8.88 -19.95
C GLU A 5 -2.35 -8.57 -18.89
N ALA A 6 -2.04 -9.60 -18.11
CA ALA A 6 -1.01 -9.73 -17.10
C ALA A 6 -1.20 -8.99 -15.76
N LEU A 7 -2.14 -9.48 -14.94
CA LEU A 7 -1.98 -9.44 -13.49
C LEU A 7 -1.29 -10.74 -13.06
N ASP A 8 -0.03 -10.63 -12.62
CA ASP A 8 0.58 -11.61 -11.73
C ASP A 8 -0.23 -11.59 -10.41
N GLU A 9 -1.08 -12.59 -10.25
CA GLU A 9 -2.11 -12.60 -9.23
C GLU A 9 -1.55 -13.13 -7.90
N LYS A 10 -1.65 -12.27 -6.88
CA LYS A 10 -2.07 -12.62 -5.51
C LYS A 10 -1.01 -12.76 -4.41
N THR A 11 0.20 -12.23 -4.54
CA THR A 11 1.03 -11.96 -3.34
C THR A 11 1.84 -10.70 -3.53
N LEU A 12 1.48 -9.63 -2.83
CA LEU A 12 2.30 -8.43 -2.73
C LEU A 12 3.53 -8.78 -1.88
N ARG A 13 4.72 -8.76 -2.48
CA ARG A 13 5.98 -9.09 -1.80
C ARG A 13 6.63 -7.82 -1.27
N THR A 14 7.54 -7.98 -0.32
CA THR A 14 8.32 -6.87 0.25
C THR A 14 9.06 -6.09 -0.83
N ALA A 15 9.59 -6.76 -1.86
CA ALA A 15 10.26 -6.12 -2.99
C ALA A 15 9.33 -5.20 -3.80
N ASP A 16 8.05 -5.56 -3.94
CA ASP A 16 7.07 -4.76 -4.67
C ASP A 16 6.75 -3.47 -3.90
N LEU A 17 6.76 -3.52 -2.56
CA LEU A 17 6.57 -2.33 -1.74
C LEU A 17 7.62 -1.25 -2.05
N LEU A 18 8.84 -1.64 -2.44
CA LEU A 18 9.98 -0.77 -2.72
C LEU A 18 9.83 -0.03 -4.05
N SER A 19 9.13 -0.60 -5.03
CA SER A 19 8.89 -0.03 -6.35
C SER A 19 7.59 0.77 -6.45
N LEU A 20 6.80 0.82 -5.36
CA LEU A 20 5.51 1.49 -5.38
C LEU A 20 5.63 3.00 -5.62
N PRO A 21 4.70 3.59 -6.41
CA PRO A 21 4.51 5.02 -6.42
C PRO A 21 4.23 5.55 -5.00
N PRO A 22 4.46 6.85 -4.73
CA PRO A 22 4.38 7.43 -3.38
C PRO A 22 3.03 7.24 -2.68
N THR A 23 1.97 6.93 -3.45
CA THR A 23 0.68 6.53 -2.94
C THR A 23 0.06 5.39 -3.74
N ILE A 24 -0.63 4.48 -3.07
CA ILE A 24 -1.35 3.36 -3.68
C ILE A 24 -2.86 3.43 -3.44
N ASP A 25 -3.64 2.56 -4.08
CA ASP A 25 -5.08 2.43 -3.83
C ASP A 25 -5.34 1.76 -2.47
N VAL A 26 -6.49 2.09 -1.86
CA VAL A 26 -6.99 1.48 -0.63
C VAL A 26 -7.14 -0.03 -0.78
N GLU A 27 -7.55 -0.51 -1.95
CA GLU A 27 -7.68 -1.95 -2.20
C GLU A 27 -6.32 -2.66 -2.10
N LEU A 28 -5.28 -2.08 -2.68
CA LEU A 28 -3.93 -2.66 -2.65
C LEU A 28 -3.36 -2.64 -1.23
N ALA A 29 -3.54 -1.55 -0.50
CA ALA A 29 -3.14 -1.47 0.91
C ALA A 29 -3.92 -2.46 1.79
N GLY A 30 -5.24 -2.60 1.57
CA GLY A 30 -6.08 -3.55 2.29
C GLY A 30 -5.60 -4.99 2.11
N ARG A 31 -5.20 -5.37 0.89
CA ARG A 31 -4.63 -6.69 0.61
C ARG A 31 -3.35 -6.96 1.41
N ALA A 32 -2.50 -5.96 1.64
CA ALA A 32 -1.30 -6.11 2.47
C ALA A 32 -1.63 -6.44 3.94
N PHE A 33 -2.81 -6.03 4.42
CA PHE A 33 -3.34 -6.37 5.75
C PHE A 33 -4.24 -7.62 5.76
N GLY A 34 -4.44 -8.29 4.63
CA GLY A 34 -5.43 -9.37 4.51
C GLY A 34 -6.89 -8.91 4.56
N ILE A 35 -7.15 -7.61 4.33
CA ILE A 35 -8.48 -7.00 4.35
C ILE A 35 -9.05 -6.96 2.93
N GLY A 36 -10.27 -7.50 2.76
CA GLY A 36 -11.00 -7.43 1.50
C GLY A 36 -11.37 -5.99 1.10
N ARG A 37 -11.53 -5.74 -0.20
CA ARG A 37 -11.80 -4.40 -0.78
C ARG A 37 -12.89 -3.64 -0.03
N ASP A 38 -14.07 -4.24 0.14
CA ASP A 38 -15.21 -3.55 0.75
C ASP A 38 -14.95 -3.19 2.22
N SER A 39 -14.34 -4.09 2.97
CA SER A 39 -13.94 -3.85 4.37
C SER A 39 -12.89 -2.76 4.48
N ALA A 40 -11.91 -2.73 3.56
CA ALA A 40 -10.90 -1.68 3.52
C ALA A 40 -11.55 -0.31 3.27
N TYR A 41 -12.44 -0.19 2.28
CA TYR A 41 -13.17 1.06 2.02
C TYR A 41 -14.11 1.46 3.16
N LYS A 42 -14.71 0.51 3.88
CA LYS A 42 -15.51 0.80 5.09
C LYS A 42 -14.63 1.42 6.19
N LEU A 43 -13.48 0.82 6.49
CA LEU A 43 -12.52 1.35 7.46
C LEU A 43 -12.01 2.74 7.07
N VAL A 44 -11.74 2.97 5.78
CA VAL A 44 -11.33 4.31 5.30
C VAL A 44 -12.43 5.35 5.52
N ARG A 45 -13.70 4.99 5.24
CA ARG A 45 -14.85 5.90 5.47
C ARG A 45 -15.10 6.14 6.95
N ALA A 46 -14.81 5.16 7.81
CA ALA A 46 -14.89 5.28 9.26
C ALA A 46 -13.69 6.03 9.87
N GLY A 47 -12.61 6.23 9.12
CA GLY A 47 -11.36 6.81 9.64
C GLY A 47 -10.53 5.83 10.49
N GLU A 48 -10.84 4.53 10.41
CA GLU A 48 -10.23 3.46 11.20
C GLU A 48 -9.21 2.64 10.41
N PHE A 49 -8.89 3.06 9.18
CA PHE A 49 -7.88 2.36 8.39
C PHE A 49 -6.50 2.50 9.04
N PRO A 50 -5.72 1.41 9.17
CA PRO A 50 -4.46 1.41 9.94
C PRO A 50 -3.35 2.28 9.33
N CYS A 51 -3.55 2.81 8.11
CA CYS A 51 -2.61 3.70 7.44
C CYS A 51 -3.25 5.05 7.09
N LYS A 52 -2.40 6.05 6.95
CA LYS A 52 -2.75 7.38 6.48
C LYS A 52 -3.33 7.33 5.07
N VAL A 53 -4.59 7.76 4.97
CA VAL A 53 -5.31 7.89 3.71
C VAL A 53 -5.47 9.35 3.34
N ILE A 54 -5.13 9.68 2.11
CA ILE A 54 -5.33 10.99 1.49
C ILE A 54 -6.52 10.88 0.54
N ARG A 55 -7.44 11.84 0.63
CA ARG A 55 -8.53 11.99 -0.35
C ARG A 55 -8.06 12.88 -1.50
N ALA A 56 -7.68 12.26 -2.61
CA ALA A 56 -7.33 12.95 -3.84
C ALA A 56 -8.59 13.12 -4.70
N GLY A 57 -9.38 14.17 -4.40
CA GLY A 57 -10.65 14.45 -5.05
C GLY A 57 -11.71 13.38 -4.77
N ARG A 58 -12.05 12.59 -5.80
CA ARG A 58 -13.03 11.48 -5.72
C ARG A 58 -12.41 10.13 -5.32
N LYS A 59 -11.08 10.02 -5.28
CA LYS A 59 -10.37 8.77 -4.99
C LYS A 59 -9.68 8.83 -3.63
N TYR A 60 -9.61 7.69 -2.95
CA TYR A 60 -8.80 7.51 -1.75
C TYR A 60 -7.44 6.94 -2.13
N ARG A 61 -6.38 7.41 -1.48
CA ARG A 61 -5.00 7.00 -1.72
C ARG A 61 -4.31 6.76 -0.39
N VAL A 62 -3.67 5.61 -0.24
CA VAL A 62 -2.90 5.26 0.97
C VAL A 62 -1.45 5.66 0.76
N VAL A 63 -0.85 6.29 1.78
CA VAL A 63 0.56 6.68 1.75
C VAL A 63 1.42 5.44 1.96
N THR A 64 2.25 5.09 0.97
CA THR A 64 3.09 3.88 1.02
C THR A 64 4.08 3.91 2.17
N ALA A 65 4.62 5.09 2.52
CA ALA A 65 5.53 5.24 3.66
C ALA A 65 4.89 4.82 4.99
N ASP A 66 3.60 5.14 5.18
CA ASP A 66 2.87 4.77 6.39
C ASP A 66 2.51 3.28 6.39
N LEU A 67 2.16 2.73 5.23
CA LEU A 67 1.98 1.29 5.06
C LEU A 67 3.24 0.49 5.44
N ARG A 68 4.42 0.91 4.95
CA ARG A 68 5.70 0.30 5.32
C ARG A 68 5.98 0.41 6.81
N ARG A 69 5.71 1.58 7.41
CA ARG A 69 5.87 1.81 8.85
C ARG A 69 5.01 0.86 9.70
N VAL A 70 3.73 0.72 9.36
CA VAL A 70 2.80 -0.14 10.12
C VAL A 70 3.17 -1.62 10.00
N LEU A 71 3.63 -2.04 8.82
CA LEU A 71 4.06 -3.43 8.58
C LEU A 71 5.51 -3.70 9.04
N THR A 72 6.19 -2.73 9.67
CA THR A 72 7.60 -2.83 10.07
C THR A 72 8.52 -3.24 8.92
N VAL A 73 8.19 -2.80 7.69
CA VAL A 73 9.01 -3.07 6.51
C VAL A 73 10.05 -1.95 6.38
N PRO A 74 11.37 -2.27 6.44
CA PRO A 74 12.42 -1.26 6.32
C PRO A 74 12.41 -0.62 4.94
N ASP A 75 12.66 0.69 4.92
CA ASP A 75 12.80 1.45 3.68
C ASP A 75 14.13 1.07 2.99
N PRO A 76 14.13 0.75 1.68
CA PRO A 76 15.31 0.27 0.98
C PRO A 76 16.36 1.36 0.80
N THR A 77 15.97 2.62 1.02
CA THR A 77 16.83 3.80 0.91
C THR A 77 17.41 4.23 2.26
N THR A 78 17.21 3.46 3.33
CA THR A 78 18.04 3.63 4.53
C THR A 78 19.44 3.13 4.17
N PRO A 79 20.47 3.99 4.05
CA PRO A 79 21.83 3.50 3.86
C PRO A 79 22.17 2.66 5.08
N GLN A 80 22.24 1.35 4.88
CA GLN A 80 22.64 0.40 5.90
C GLN A 80 24.11 0.70 6.18
N GLY A 81 24.37 1.51 7.20
CA GLY A 81 25.69 1.98 7.58
C GLY A 81 26.58 0.80 7.95
N ASN A 82 27.32 0.30 6.96
CA ASN A 82 28.62 -0.27 7.19
C ASN A 82 29.66 0.84 6.98
N ALA A 83 29.90 1.58 8.06
CA ALA A 83 31.09 2.40 8.23
C ALA A 83 31.73 1.95 9.54
N ALA A 84 32.51 0.88 9.48
CA ALA A 84 33.53 0.51 10.46
C ALA A 84 34.61 -0.31 9.74
#